data_AF-A0A1X7VJH8-F1
#
_entry.id   AF-A0A1X7VJH8-F1
#
_cell.length_a   1.000
_cell.length_b   1.000
_cell.length_c   1.000
_cell.angle_alpha   90.00
_cell.angle_beta   90.00
_cell.angle_gamma   90.00
#
_symmetry.space_group_name_H-M   'P 1'
#
loop_
_entity.id
_entity.type
_entity.pdbx_description
1 polymer ?
#
loop_
_entity_poly.entity_id
_entity_poly.type
_entity_poly.pdbx_seq_one_letter_code
_entity_poly.pdbx_strand_id
1 'polypeptide(L)'
;MAAVDVLLLLEEMEESIERMASLEAEGGVDYGEVLLEAEILLQDVLIVSDLLTIEDGETLLMAVVEVYNWIEYQSRRSIVRRGRPQIHIDENQLSLLLSFRFSCVDIANMLKVSPKTIRRRIIQYSLEDSASYSSISDTELHEITAEFVHTYPNGGQRTFEGYLRGRALNLQRRRIREALLHIDPSGVRQRLRRALHRRQYYVPMPNSL
;
A
#
# COMPACT_ATOMS: atom_id res chain seq x y z
N MET A 1 9.87 15.90 -45.38
CA MET A 1 9.84 15.79 -43.91
C MET A 1 8.45 16.04 -43.39
N ALA A 2 7.85 17.22 -43.61
CA ALA A 2 6.52 17.57 -43.10
C ALA A 2 5.38 16.54 -43.34
N ALA A 3 5.30 15.90 -44.52
CA ALA A 3 4.21 14.95 -44.81
C ALA A 3 4.31 13.62 -44.06
N VAL A 4 5.52 13.19 -43.67
CA VAL A 4 5.74 11.96 -42.90
C VAL A 4 5.41 12.20 -41.43
N ASP A 5 5.76 13.38 -40.91
CA ASP A 5 5.44 13.79 -39.54
C ASP A 5 3.92 13.94 -39.34
N VAL A 6 3.20 14.44 -40.34
CA VAL A 6 1.72 14.53 -40.31
C VAL A 6 1.05 13.15 -40.35
N LEU A 7 1.59 12.19 -41.11
CA LEU A 7 1.07 10.82 -41.16
C LEU A 7 1.24 10.09 -39.82
N LEU A 8 2.39 10.26 -39.17
CA LEU A 8 2.67 9.72 -37.83
C LEU A 8 1.70 10.28 -36.77
N LEU A 9 1.46 11.59 -36.80
CA LEU A 9 0.47 12.23 -35.92
C LEU A 9 -0.95 11.69 -36.14
N LEU A 10 -1.33 11.43 -37.39
CA LEU A 10 -2.65 10.85 -37.69
C LEU A 10 -2.79 9.42 -37.16
N GLU A 11 -1.74 8.59 -37.24
CA GLU A 11 -1.71 7.26 -36.64
C GLU A 11 -1.80 7.31 -35.10
N GLU A 12 -1.07 8.23 -34.46
CA GLU A 12 -1.13 8.43 -33.00
C GLU A 12 -2.52 8.88 -32.53
N MET A 13 -3.18 9.74 -33.29
CA MET A 13 -4.56 10.17 -33.01
C MET A 13 -5.56 9.00 -33.15
N GLU A 14 -5.40 8.15 -34.16
CA GLU A 14 -6.26 6.97 -34.34
C GLU A 14 -6.14 6.00 -33.16
N GLU A 15 -4.91 5.76 -32.69
CA GLU A 15 -4.66 4.96 -31.48
C GLU A 15 -5.30 5.57 -30.22
N SER A 16 -5.19 6.88 -30.00
CA SER A 16 -5.82 7.52 -28.83
C SER A 16 -7.35 7.44 -28.87
N ILE A 17 -7.97 7.48 -30.06
CA ILE A 17 -9.41 7.25 -30.23
C ILE A 17 -9.78 5.81 -29.85
N GLU A 18 -9.00 4.82 -30.31
CA GLU A 18 -9.23 3.42 -29.95
C GLU A 18 -9.07 3.17 -28.44
N ARG A 19 -8.08 3.81 -27.80
CA ARG A 19 -7.89 3.74 -26.34
C ARG A 19 -9.10 4.30 -25.60
N MET A 20 -9.60 5.48 -25.97
CA MET A 20 -10.81 6.05 -25.36
C MET A 20 -12.05 5.14 -25.54
N ALA A 21 -12.23 4.54 -26.72
CA ALA A 21 -13.33 3.60 -26.99
C ALA A 21 -13.24 2.32 -26.16
N SER A 22 -12.02 1.80 -25.94
CA SER A 22 -11.79 0.63 -25.09
C SER A 22 -12.10 0.90 -23.62
N LEU A 23 -11.75 2.08 -23.11
CA LEU A 23 -12.02 2.50 -21.72
C LEU A 23 -13.51 2.65 -21.42
N GLU A 24 -14.34 3.06 -22.40
CA GLU A 24 -15.80 3.09 -22.26
C GLU A 24 -16.42 1.68 -22.20
N ALA A 25 -15.88 0.71 -22.93
CA ALA A 25 -16.44 -0.64 -23.05
C ALA A 25 -16.30 -1.49 -21.77
N GLU A 26 -15.29 -1.23 -20.94
CA GLU A 26 -14.97 -2.04 -19.76
C GLU A 26 -15.84 -1.77 -18.51
N GLY A 27 -16.78 -0.82 -18.57
CA GLY A 27 -17.80 -0.67 -17.53
C GLY A 27 -17.22 -0.27 -16.16
N GLY A 28 -16.63 0.92 -16.09
CA GLY A 28 -16.07 1.46 -14.85
C GLY A 28 -15.27 2.73 -15.06
N VAL A 29 -15.59 3.47 -16.12
CA VAL A 29 -14.75 4.50 -16.76
C VAL A 29 -14.20 5.49 -15.72
N ASP A 30 -12.88 5.51 -15.56
CA ASP A 30 -12.19 6.64 -14.93
C ASP A 30 -12.12 7.77 -15.95
N TYR A 31 -13.10 8.64 -15.91
CA TYR A 31 -13.20 9.78 -16.81
C TYR A 31 -12.02 10.75 -16.70
N GLY A 32 -11.14 10.61 -15.70
CA GLY A 32 -9.88 11.36 -15.64
C GLY A 32 -8.85 10.88 -16.66
N GLU A 33 -8.75 9.57 -16.89
CA GLU A 33 -7.83 8.98 -17.87
C GLU A 33 -8.31 9.24 -19.30
N VAL A 34 -9.62 9.14 -19.51
CA VAL A 34 -10.26 9.56 -20.77
C VAL A 34 -10.09 11.05 -21.03
N LEU A 35 -10.07 11.89 -19.99
CA LEU A 35 -9.83 13.33 -20.15
C LEU A 35 -8.40 13.63 -20.63
N LEU A 36 -7.42 12.91 -20.08
CA LEU A 36 -6.01 13.10 -20.43
C LEU A 36 -5.75 12.73 -21.90
N GLU A 37 -6.28 11.59 -22.35
CA GLU A 37 -6.21 11.17 -23.75
C GLU A 37 -6.96 12.13 -24.68
N ALA A 38 -8.11 12.67 -24.26
CA ALA A 38 -8.84 13.69 -25.02
C ALA A 38 -8.08 15.03 -25.11
N GLU A 39 -7.34 15.42 -24.07
CA GLU A 39 -6.52 16.63 -24.05
C GLU A 39 -5.31 16.51 -25.00
N ILE A 40 -4.67 15.34 -25.02
CA ILE A 40 -3.60 14.99 -25.98
C ILE A 40 -4.12 15.08 -27.42
N LEU A 41 -5.25 14.42 -27.72
CA LEU A 41 -5.89 14.46 -29.03
C LEU A 41 -6.23 15.88 -29.50
N LEU A 42 -6.72 16.73 -28.59
CA LEU A 42 -6.99 18.14 -28.88
C LEU A 42 -5.73 18.88 -29.31
N GLN A 43 -4.62 18.60 -28.63
CA GLN A 43 -3.35 19.23 -28.90
C GLN A 43 -2.80 18.80 -30.26
N ASP A 44 -2.94 17.52 -30.60
CA ASP A 44 -2.51 16.95 -31.89
C ASP A 44 -3.35 17.47 -33.06
N VAL A 45 -4.68 17.57 -32.91
CA VAL A 45 -5.58 18.18 -33.90
C VAL A 45 -5.20 19.64 -34.15
N LEU A 46 -4.89 20.40 -33.10
CA LEU A 46 -4.53 21.81 -33.21
C LEU A 46 -3.25 21.96 -34.04
N ILE A 47 -2.23 21.14 -33.75
CA ILE A 47 -0.95 21.10 -34.48
C ILE A 47 -1.18 20.79 -35.97
N VAL A 48 -2.00 19.77 -36.26
CA VAL A 48 -2.31 19.37 -37.65
C VAL A 48 -3.11 20.45 -38.39
N SER A 49 -4.04 21.13 -37.72
CA SER A 49 -4.84 22.21 -38.31
C SER A 49 -4.02 23.45 -38.68
N ASP A 50 -3.05 23.83 -37.84
CA ASP A 50 -2.13 24.96 -38.10
C ASP A 50 -1.13 24.64 -39.22
N LEU A 51 -0.77 23.37 -39.40
CA LEU A 51 0.18 22.90 -40.41
C LEU A 51 -0.40 22.76 -41.82
N LEU A 52 -1.73 22.59 -41.96
CA LEU A 52 -2.34 22.22 -43.25
C LEU A 52 -3.13 23.36 -43.95
N THR A 53 -3.32 24.54 -43.33
CA THR A 53 -4.09 25.66 -43.92
C THR A 53 -5.36 25.19 -44.65
N ILE A 54 -6.15 24.33 -44.01
CA ILE A 54 -7.34 23.72 -44.63
C ILE A 54 -8.53 24.66 -44.41
N GLU A 55 -9.29 24.97 -45.47
CA GLU A 55 -10.56 25.71 -45.38
C GLU A 55 -11.60 25.01 -44.46
N ASP A 56 -11.47 23.70 -44.27
CA ASP A 56 -12.28 22.87 -43.37
C ASP A 56 -11.70 22.74 -41.94
N GLY A 57 -10.55 23.37 -41.66
CA GLY A 57 -9.84 23.27 -40.38
C GLY A 57 -10.64 23.85 -39.21
N GLU A 58 -11.39 24.93 -39.43
CA GLU A 58 -12.31 25.49 -38.43
C GLU A 58 -13.45 24.53 -38.08
N THR A 59 -13.96 23.78 -39.07
CA THR A 59 -15.05 22.82 -38.87
C THR A 59 -14.58 21.61 -38.05
N LEU A 60 -13.37 21.11 -38.34
CA LEU A 60 -12.71 20.07 -37.55
C LEU A 60 -12.40 20.53 -36.13
N LEU A 61 -11.87 21.75 -35.97
CA LEU A 61 -11.59 22.34 -34.67
C LEU A 61 -12.87 22.44 -33.82
N MET A 62 -13.97 22.92 -34.41
CA MET A 62 -15.26 23.01 -33.71
C MET A 62 -15.80 21.64 -33.31
N ALA A 63 -15.71 20.62 -34.18
CA ALA A 63 -16.13 19.27 -33.85
C ALA A 63 -15.32 18.67 -32.69
N VAL A 64 -14.00 18.89 -32.68
CA VAL A 64 -13.10 18.39 -31.62
C VAL A 64 -13.33 19.14 -30.30
N VAL A 65 -13.55 20.45 -30.35
CA VAL A 65 -13.93 21.25 -29.17
C VAL A 65 -15.28 20.81 -28.60
N GLU A 66 -16.26 20.47 -29.44
CA GLU A 66 -17.55 19.92 -28.98
C GLU A 66 -17.39 18.57 -28.29
N VAL A 67 -16.58 17.66 -28.84
CA VAL A 67 -16.24 16.37 -28.23
C VAL A 67 -15.54 16.59 -26.88
N TYR A 68 -14.55 17.47 -26.81
CA TYR A 68 -13.87 17.78 -25.55
C TYR A 68 -14.81 18.35 -24.50
N ASN A 69 -15.63 19.34 -24.86
CA ASN A 69 -16.60 19.93 -23.94
C ASN A 69 -17.62 18.88 -23.45
N TRP A 70 -18.02 17.95 -24.31
CA TRP A 70 -18.89 16.83 -23.93
C TRP A 70 -18.20 15.87 -22.95
N ILE A 71 -16.95 15.48 -23.22
CA ILE A 71 -16.14 14.64 -22.33
C ILE A 71 -15.91 15.35 -20.98
N GLU A 72 -15.57 16.65 -20.99
CA GLU A 72 -15.38 17.47 -19.80
C GLU A 72 -16.67 17.61 -18.98
N TYR A 73 -17.80 17.78 -19.65
CA TYR A 73 -19.11 17.80 -18.99
C TYR A 73 -19.43 16.46 -18.33
N GLN A 74 -19.08 15.35 -19.00
CA GLN A 74 -19.36 14.00 -18.54
C GLN A 74 -18.43 13.59 -17.38
N SER A 75 -17.16 13.99 -17.40
CA SER A 75 -16.22 13.80 -16.29
C SER A 75 -16.67 14.55 -15.04
N ARG A 76 -17.13 15.81 -15.18
CA ARG A 76 -17.72 16.58 -14.08
C ARG A 76 -18.95 15.90 -13.48
N ARG A 77 -19.73 15.16 -14.29
CA ARG A 77 -20.89 14.37 -13.82
C ARG A 77 -20.50 13.05 -13.17
N SER A 78 -19.48 12.35 -13.67
CA SER A 78 -19.09 11.02 -13.17
C SER A 78 -18.36 11.06 -11.82
N ILE A 79 -17.70 12.19 -11.50
CA ILE A 79 -17.03 12.41 -10.21
C ILE A 79 -18.05 12.49 -9.06
N VAL A 80 -19.36 12.63 -9.35
CA VAL A 80 -20.41 12.63 -8.33
C VAL A 80 -20.75 11.20 -7.89
N ARG A 81 -19.75 10.49 -7.34
CA ARG A 81 -20.07 9.41 -6.40
C ARG A 81 -20.73 10.07 -5.19
N ARG A 82 -22.01 9.78 -4.95
CA ARG A 82 -22.75 10.33 -3.81
C ARG A 82 -22.03 9.97 -2.50
N GLY A 83 -21.66 10.99 -1.73
CA GLY A 83 -21.03 10.84 -0.42
C GLY A 83 -19.59 11.33 -0.36
N ARG A 84 -18.95 11.15 0.80
CA ARG A 84 -17.55 11.53 1.02
C ARG A 84 -16.63 10.65 0.16
N PRO A 85 -15.67 11.22 -0.59
CA PRO A 85 -14.69 10.45 -1.36
C PRO A 85 -13.97 9.41 -0.50
N GLN A 86 -13.71 8.24 -1.08
CA GLN A 86 -12.99 7.18 -0.40
C GLN A 86 -11.52 7.57 -0.25
N ILE A 87 -10.95 7.36 0.94
CA ILE A 87 -9.51 7.58 1.16
C ILE A 87 -8.75 6.51 0.38
N HIS A 88 -7.92 6.94 -0.57
CA HIS A 88 -7.03 6.06 -1.32
C HIS A 88 -5.90 5.58 -0.39
N ILE A 89 -5.74 4.27 -0.27
CA ILE A 89 -4.65 3.62 0.43
C ILE A 89 -4.16 2.54 -0.51
N ASP A 90 -2.90 2.66 -0.92
CA ASP A 90 -2.27 1.74 -1.85
C ASP A 90 -2.17 0.33 -1.24
N GLU A 91 -2.44 -0.69 -2.06
CA GLU A 91 -2.42 -2.08 -1.64
C GLU A 91 -1.01 -2.53 -1.26
N ASN A 92 -0.01 -2.17 -2.07
CA ASN A 92 1.38 -2.54 -1.82
C ASN A 92 1.89 -1.90 -0.53
N GLN A 93 1.56 -0.62 -0.31
CA GLN A 93 1.86 0.07 0.94
C GLN A 93 1.24 -0.64 2.16
N LEU A 94 -0.04 -1.03 2.07
CA LEU A 94 -0.72 -1.72 3.17
C LEU A 94 -0.12 -3.12 3.41
N SER A 95 0.14 -3.87 2.35
CA SER A 95 0.77 -5.19 2.38
C SER A 95 2.16 -5.13 3.06
N LEU A 96 2.98 -4.13 2.70
CA LEU A 96 4.30 -3.91 3.30
C LEU A 96 4.21 -3.59 4.81
N LEU A 97 3.27 -2.73 5.20
CA LEU A 97 3.10 -2.40 6.62
C LEU A 97 2.62 -3.61 7.44
N LEU A 98 1.79 -4.46 6.84
CA LEU A 98 1.38 -5.73 7.44
C LEU A 98 2.54 -6.74 7.50
N SER A 99 3.41 -6.79 6.48
CA SER A 99 4.59 -7.66 6.50
C SER A 99 5.55 -7.28 7.63
N PHE A 100 5.67 -5.98 7.94
CA PHE A 100 6.40 -5.47 9.10
C PHE A 100 5.68 -5.65 10.44
N ARG A 101 4.47 -6.23 10.44
CA ARG A 101 3.69 -6.57 11.63
C ARG A 101 3.30 -5.35 12.48
N PHE A 102 3.11 -4.20 11.86
CA PHE A 102 2.44 -3.09 12.52
C PHE A 102 0.98 -3.45 12.81
N SER A 103 0.47 -3.06 13.99
CA SER A 103 -0.93 -3.31 14.30
C SER A 103 -1.84 -2.42 13.44
N CYS A 104 -3.10 -2.82 13.25
CA CYS A 104 -4.07 -1.95 12.56
C CYS A 104 -4.18 -0.56 13.20
N VAL A 105 -3.91 -0.43 14.49
CA VAL A 105 -3.91 0.87 15.20
C VAL A 105 -2.67 1.67 14.84
N ASP A 106 -1.50 1.03 14.81
CA ASP A 106 -0.24 1.69 14.44
C ASP A 106 -0.27 2.15 12.98
N ILE A 107 -0.71 1.28 12.07
CA ILE A 107 -0.89 1.61 10.65
C ILE A 107 -1.85 2.79 10.49
N ALA A 108 -2.97 2.78 11.22
CA ALA A 108 -3.93 3.88 11.20
C ALA A 108 -3.31 5.20 11.69
N ASN A 109 -2.50 5.15 12.74
CA ASN A 109 -1.78 6.32 13.27
C ASN A 109 -0.70 6.85 12.32
N MET A 110 -0.03 5.95 11.58
CA MET A 110 0.96 6.28 10.55
C MET A 110 0.30 6.94 9.34
N LEU A 111 -0.77 6.33 8.83
CA LEU A 111 -1.51 6.80 7.65
C LEU A 111 -2.54 7.90 7.95
N LYS A 112 -2.66 8.33 9.22
CA LYS A 112 -3.62 9.35 9.69
C LYS A 112 -5.07 9.06 9.32
N VAL A 113 -5.46 7.79 9.42
CA VAL A 113 -6.83 7.31 9.15
C VAL A 113 -7.41 6.61 10.37
N SER A 114 -8.71 6.29 10.32
CA SER A 114 -9.32 5.46 11.36
C SER A 114 -8.85 3.99 11.27
N PRO A 115 -8.69 3.26 12.37
CA PRO A 115 -8.42 1.81 12.35
C PRO A 115 -9.51 1.01 11.61
N LYS A 116 -10.74 1.54 11.58
CA LYS A 116 -11.86 0.95 10.82
C LYS A 116 -11.67 1.08 9.31
N THR A 117 -10.93 2.09 8.83
CA THR A 117 -10.56 2.23 7.42
C THR A 117 -9.54 1.16 7.04
N ILE A 118 -8.51 0.96 7.86
CA ILE A 118 -7.48 -0.08 7.64
C ILE A 118 -8.11 -1.47 7.57
N ARG A 119 -8.94 -1.86 8.55
CA ARG A 119 -9.60 -3.18 8.54
C ARG A 119 -10.45 -3.40 7.28
N ARG A 120 -11.16 -2.37 6.81
CA ARG A 120 -11.94 -2.45 5.57
C ARG A 120 -11.05 -2.70 4.36
N ARG A 121 -9.90 -2.03 4.27
CA ARG A 121 -8.94 -2.23 3.17
C ARG A 121 -8.26 -3.60 3.22
N ILE A 122 -7.94 -4.11 4.40
CA ILE A 122 -7.40 -5.48 4.56
C ILE A 122 -8.37 -6.51 3.96
N ILE A 123 -9.67 -6.41 4.28
CA ILE A 123 -10.70 -7.31 3.74
C ILE A 123 -10.84 -7.11 2.24
N GLN A 124 -10.90 -5.86 1.78
CA GLN A 124 -11.07 -5.53 0.37
C GLN A 124 -9.94 -6.07 -0.52
N TYR A 125 -8.71 -6.04 -0.03
CA TYR A 125 -7.52 -6.54 -0.74
C TYR A 125 -7.17 -7.99 -0.33
N SER A 126 -8.02 -8.67 0.45
CA SER A 126 -7.79 -10.04 0.93
C SER A 126 -6.44 -10.26 1.63
N LEU A 127 -5.94 -9.26 2.38
CA LEU A 127 -4.63 -9.29 3.06
C LEU A 127 -4.67 -9.91 4.48
N GLU A 128 -5.65 -10.76 4.76
CA GLU A 128 -5.90 -11.30 6.10
C GLU A 128 -4.77 -12.22 6.60
N ASP A 129 -4.17 -13.00 5.68
CA ASP A 129 -3.10 -13.95 6.00
C ASP A 129 -1.81 -13.29 6.46
N SER A 130 -1.57 -12.05 6.03
CA SER A 130 -0.39 -11.27 6.44
C SER A 130 -0.37 -10.96 7.94
N ALA A 131 -1.49 -11.11 8.65
CA ALA A 131 -1.58 -10.94 10.10
C ALA A 131 -1.56 -12.27 10.89
N SER A 132 -1.63 -13.42 10.22
CA SER A 132 -1.79 -14.73 10.85
C SER A 132 -0.51 -15.25 11.55
N TYR A 133 -0.70 -16.21 12.45
CA TYR A 133 0.40 -16.98 13.06
C TYR A 133 0.93 -18.03 12.08
N SER A 134 2.24 -18.24 12.09
CA SER A 134 2.92 -19.24 11.27
C SER A 134 2.55 -20.66 11.72
N SER A 135 2.24 -21.51 10.75
CA SER A 135 2.00 -22.95 10.97
C SER A 135 3.33 -23.70 11.01
N ILE A 136 4.07 -23.55 12.11
CA ILE A 136 5.32 -24.31 12.37
C ILE A 136 5.04 -25.46 13.35
N SER A 137 5.73 -26.59 13.17
CA SER A 137 5.67 -27.70 14.13
C SER A 137 6.41 -27.36 15.43
N ASP A 138 6.06 -28.04 16.53
CA ASP A 138 6.79 -27.85 17.80
C ASP A 138 8.24 -28.37 17.71
N THR A 139 8.50 -29.39 16.89
CA THR A 139 9.85 -29.95 16.67
C THR A 139 10.76 -28.94 15.98
N GLU A 140 10.31 -28.31 14.88
CA GLU A 140 11.08 -27.26 14.20
C GLU A 140 11.27 -26.04 15.11
N LEU A 141 10.25 -25.68 15.89
CA LEU A 141 10.37 -24.58 16.86
C LEU A 141 11.43 -24.88 17.92
N HIS A 142 11.52 -26.12 18.40
CA HIS A 142 12.52 -26.55 19.36
C HIS A 142 13.95 -26.50 18.78
N GLU A 143 14.15 -26.89 17.53
CA GLU A 143 15.44 -26.79 16.84
C GLU A 143 15.90 -25.32 16.74
N ILE A 144 15.01 -24.43 16.28
CA ILE A 144 15.28 -22.99 16.21
C ILE A 144 15.55 -22.41 17.61
N THR A 145 14.85 -22.90 18.63
CA THR A 145 15.04 -22.47 20.01
C THR A 145 16.40 -22.91 20.55
N ALA A 146 16.86 -24.13 20.24
CA ALA A 146 18.17 -24.63 20.64
C ALA A 146 19.29 -23.81 19.99
N GLU A 147 19.17 -23.51 18.69
CA GLU A 147 20.08 -22.60 17.98
C GLU A 147 20.13 -21.21 18.64
N PHE A 148 18.95 -20.66 18.97
CA PHE A 148 18.84 -19.36 19.62
C PHE A 148 19.50 -19.33 21.00
N VAL A 149 19.26 -20.34 21.85
CA VAL A 149 19.83 -20.41 23.20
C VAL A 149 21.34 -20.52 23.14
N HIS A 150 21.88 -21.29 22.18
CA HIS A 150 23.32 -21.40 21.98
C HIS A 150 23.94 -20.06 21.54
N THR A 151 23.29 -19.37 20.60
CA THR A 151 23.80 -18.10 20.04
C THR A 151 23.64 -16.92 21.01
N TYR A 152 22.53 -16.89 21.76
CA TYR A 152 22.15 -15.80 22.66
C TYR A 152 21.78 -16.35 24.06
N PRO A 153 22.75 -16.82 24.86
CA PRO A 153 22.47 -17.48 26.15
C PRO A 153 21.78 -16.57 27.18
N ASN A 154 21.99 -15.25 27.08
CA ASN A 154 21.32 -14.26 27.92
C ASN A 154 20.00 -13.72 27.31
N GLY A 155 19.63 -14.18 26.10
CA GLY A 155 18.44 -13.77 25.38
C GLY A 155 17.15 -14.21 26.10
N GLY A 156 16.27 -13.24 26.38
CA GLY A 156 14.98 -13.52 26.99
C GLY A 156 13.88 -13.78 25.96
N GLN A 157 12.64 -13.98 26.45
CA GLN A 157 11.47 -14.22 25.60
C GLN A 157 11.28 -13.15 24.52
N ARG A 158 11.49 -11.86 24.83
CA ARG A 158 11.34 -10.76 23.86
C ARG A 158 12.42 -10.77 22.78
N THR A 159 13.63 -11.16 23.14
CA THR A 159 14.75 -11.30 22.19
C THR A 159 14.48 -12.47 21.26
N PHE A 160 13.99 -13.59 21.79
CA PHE A 160 13.62 -14.74 20.97
C PHE A 160 12.43 -14.43 20.04
N GLU A 161 11.42 -13.71 20.53
CA GLU A 161 10.31 -13.23 19.70
C GLU A 161 10.81 -12.34 18.55
N GLY A 162 11.78 -11.45 18.80
CA GLY A 162 12.43 -10.66 17.75
C GLY A 162 13.23 -11.50 16.75
N TYR A 163 13.98 -12.50 17.24
CA TYR A 163 14.75 -13.44 16.43
C TYR A 163 13.85 -14.24 15.47
N LEU A 164 12.68 -14.70 15.94
CA LEU A 164 11.68 -15.37 15.12
C LEU A 164 11.07 -14.42 14.07
N ARG A 165 10.75 -13.18 14.46
CA ARG A 165 10.24 -12.18 13.51
C ARG A 165 11.23 -11.87 12.38
N GLY A 166 12.53 -11.82 12.68
CA GLY A 166 13.58 -11.67 11.66
C GLY A 166 13.61 -12.81 10.64
N ARG A 167 13.09 -13.99 11.00
CA ARG A 167 12.88 -15.15 10.10
C ARG A 167 11.47 -15.21 9.50
N ALA A 168 10.70 -14.14 9.58
CA ALA A 168 9.29 -14.09 9.16
C ALA A 168 8.37 -15.12 9.88
N LEU A 169 8.77 -15.60 11.06
CA LEU A 169 7.97 -16.51 11.89
C LEU A 169 7.20 -15.73 12.96
N ASN A 170 5.88 -15.86 12.95
CA ASN A 170 4.99 -15.23 13.92
C ASN A 170 4.30 -16.31 14.76
N LEU A 171 4.61 -16.38 16.05
CA LEU A 171 4.10 -17.44 16.94
C LEU A 171 3.39 -16.86 18.16
N GLN A 172 2.47 -17.63 18.72
CA GLN A 172 1.82 -17.22 19.96
C GLN A 172 2.85 -17.12 21.09
N ARG A 173 2.74 -16.08 21.91
CA ARG A 173 3.63 -15.89 23.09
C ARG A 173 3.69 -17.11 24.01
N ARG A 174 2.60 -17.89 24.07
CA ARG A 174 2.54 -19.15 24.82
C ARG A 174 3.52 -20.19 24.25
N ARG A 175 3.49 -20.47 22.94
CA ARG A 175 4.40 -21.43 22.28
C ARG A 175 5.86 -21.02 22.42
N ILE A 176 6.16 -19.72 22.23
CA ILE A 176 7.51 -19.17 22.42
C ILE A 176 8.01 -19.44 23.85
N ARG A 177 7.17 -19.24 24.85
CA ARG A 177 7.51 -19.48 26.26
C ARG A 177 7.72 -20.97 26.55
N GLU A 178 6.84 -21.81 26.03
CA GLU A 178 6.91 -23.27 26.22
C GLU A 178 8.15 -23.86 25.58
N ALA A 179 8.48 -23.46 24.34
CA ALA A 179 9.69 -23.88 23.66
C ALA A 179 10.96 -23.49 24.44
N LEU A 180 11.04 -22.24 24.92
CA LEU A 180 12.17 -21.79 25.75
C LEU A 180 12.27 -22.54 27.08
N LEU A 181 11.14 -22.83 27.72
CA LEU A 181 11.11 -23.59 28.97
C LEU A 181 11.49 -25.05 28.76
N HIS A 182 11.11 -25.64 27.62
CA HIS A 182 11.42 -27.01 27.26
C HIS A 182 12.93 -27.19 26.98
N ILE A 183 13.51 -26.29 26.18
CA ILE A 183 14.92 -26.36 25.78
C ILE A 183 15.88 -25.85 26.86
N ASP A 184 15.56 -24.74 27.53
CA ASP A 184 16.43 -24.12 28.53
C ASP A 184 15.69 -23.77 29.84
N PRO A 185 15.23 -24.79 30.59
CA PRO A 185 14.52 -24.56 31.86
C PRO A 185 15.43 -23.90 32.91
N SER A 186 16.75 -24.10 32.82
CA SER A 186 17.71 -23.55 33.77
C SER A 186 17.97 -22.06 33.52
N GLY A 187 18.23 -21.66 32.28
CA GLY A 187 18.45 -20.27 31.91
C GLY A 187 17.18 -19.44 32.00
N VAL A 188 15.99 -20.01 31.73
CA VAL A 188 14.73 -19.31 32.00
C VAL A 188 14.62 -18.95 33.49
N ARG A 189 14.91 -19.90 34.39
CA ARG A 189 14.92 -19.65 35.84
C ARG A 189 15.98 -18.63 36.25
N GLN A 190 17.17 -18.69 35.66
CA GLN A 190 18.24 -17.73 35.94
C GLN A 190 17.87 -16.31 35.50
N ARG A 191 17.26 -16.15 34.32
CA ARG A 191 16.79 -14.86 33.79
C ARG A 191 15.67 -14.28 34.64
N LEU A 192 14.77 -15.10 35.20
CA LEU A 192 13.75 -14.65 36.16
C LEU A 192 14.38 -14.13 37.47
N ARG A 193 15.40 -14.82 37.99
CA ARG A 193 16.10 -14.41 39.22
C ARG A 193 16.90 -13.12 39.06
N ARG A 194 17.42 -12.85 37.86
CA ARG A 194 18.19 -11.64 37.52
C ARG A 194 17.33 -10.39 37.31
N ALA A 195 16.05 -10.40 37.70
CA ALA A 195 15.23 -9.18 37.70
C ALA A 195 16.00 -8.07 38.42
N LEU A 196 16.28 -6.97 37.71
CA LEU A 196 17.01 -5.83 38.26
C LEU A 196 16.29 -5.37 39.52
N HIS A 197 17.02 -5.29 40.64
CA HIS A 197 16.49 -4.65 41.84
C HIS A 197 16.12 -3.22 41.46
N ARG A 198 14.86 -2.84 41.70
CA ARG A 198 14.44 -1.45 41.50
C ARG A 198 15.32 -0.58 42.38
N ARG A 199 15.98 0.42 41.79
CA ARG A 199 16.66 1.45 42.57
C ARG A 199 15.60 2.12 43.43
N GLN A 200 15.83 2.16 44.74
CA GLN A 200 15.00 2.95 45.62
C GLN A 200 15.31 4.41 45.30
N TYR A 201 14.36 5.10 44.67
CA TYR A 201 14.50 6.53 44.42
C TYR A 201 14.48 7.24 45.76
N TYR A 202 15.62 7.79 46.15
CA TYR A 202 15.74 8.72 47.25
C TYR A 202 15.75 10.13 46.67
N VAL A 203 14.81 10.94 47.12
CA VAL A 203 14.73 12.36 46.78
C VAL A 203 14.80 13.11 48.12
N PRO A 204 15.71 14.09 48.28
CA PRO A 204 15.91 14.74 49.57
C PRO A 204 14.66 15.47 50.08
N MET A 205 13.80 15.96 49.18
CA MET A 205 12.55 16.68 49.50
C MET A 205 11.47 16.43 48.45
N PRO A 206 10.16 16.59 48.78
CA PRO A 206 9.10 16.59 47.77
C PRO A 206 9.38 17.60 46.66
N ASN A 207 9.24 17.20 45.39
CA ASN A 207 9.45 18.03 44.18
C ASN A 207 10.87 18.56 43.93
N SER A 208 11.93 17.81 44.27
CA SER A 208 13.31 18.22 43.93
C SER A 208 13.81 17.71 42.56
N LEU A 209 12.91 17.34 41.64
CA LEU A 209 13.21 16.82 40.30
C LEU A 209 12.89 17.84 39.22
#